data_AF-A0A7G9W8E3-F1
#
_entry.id   AF-A0A7G9W8E3-F1
#
_cell.length_a   1.000
_cell.length_b   1.000
_cell.length_c   1.000
_cell.angle_alpha   90.00
_cell.angle_beta   90.00
_cell.angle_gamma   90.00
#
_symmetry.space_group_name_H-M   'P 1'
#
loop_
_entity.id
_entity.type
_entity.pdbx_description
1 polymer ?
#
loop_
_entity_poly.entity_id
_entity_poly.type
_entity_poly.pdbx_seq_one_letter_code
_entity_poly.pdbx_strand_id
1 'polypeptide(L)'
;MDEQLLTMADLARRWQVHPTTIRNWINEGKLDPIKHLLPTVRFHPDYIRQIEEVTPGKMSFVERRKLKNEIEQLQKENEELKKATRTVYREFAKFMDLGLKEAWQ
;
A
#
# COMPACT_ATOMS: atom_id res chain seq x y z
N MET A 1 12.52 28.30 16.04
CA MET A 1 11.58 27.98 17.14
C MET A 1 12.09 26.70 17.76
N ASP A 2 12.26 26.64 19.07
CA ASP A 2 12.61 25.38 19.76
C ASP A 2 11.48 24.38 19.54
N GLU A 3 11.66 23.46 18.60
CA GLU A 3 10.66 22.47 18.28
C GLU A 3 10.60 21.45 19.42
N GLN A 4 9.53 21.53 20.21
CA GLN A 4 9.33 20.65 21.35
C GLN A 4 9.32 19.19 20.88
N LEU A 5 10.23 18.38 21.43
CA LEU A 5 10.30 16.96 21.14
C LEU A 5 9.01 16.24 21.54
N LEU A 6 8.52 15.37 20.67
CA LEU A 6 7.28 14.63 20.86
C LEU A 6 7.50 13.43 21.78
N THR A 7 6.56 13.18 22.69
CA THR A 7 6.58 11.99 23.55
C THR A 7 5.80 10.83 22.92
N MET A 8 5.95 9.62 23.47
CA MET A 8 5.10 8.49 23.10
C MET A 8 3.61 8.77 23.34
N ALA A 9 3.26 9.53 24.39
CA ALA A 9 1.89 9.88 24.70
C ALA A 9 1.30 10.85 23.66
N ASP A 10 2.13 11.76 23.15
CA ASP A 10 1.72 12.70 22.10
C ASP A 10 1.48 11.97 20.79
N LEU A 11 2.35 11.02 20.42
CA LEU A 11 2.14 10.16 19.25
C LEU A 11 0.92 9.25 19.38
N ALA A 12 0.72 8.66 20.56
CA ALA A 12 -0.45 7.83 20.85
C ALA A 12 -1.76 8.63 20.69
N ARG A 13 -1.80 9.86 21.22
CA ARG A 13 -2.94 10.78 21.06
C ARG A 13 -3.14 11.19 19.61
N ARG A 14 -2.05 11.55 18.91
CA ARG A 14 -2.07 12.02 17.51
C ARG A 14 -2.57 10.95 16.54
N TRP A 15 -2.17 9.69 16.75
CA TRP A 15 -2.56 8.56 15.90
C TRP A 15 -3.74 7.74 16.43
N GLN A 16 -4.36 8.16 17.54
CA GLN A 16 -5.49 7.47 18.19
C GLN A 16 -5.22 5.99 18.50
N VAL A 17 -3.99 5.66 18.90
CA VAL A 17 -3.59 4.29 19.30
C VAL A 17 -3.22 4.25 20.77
N HIS A 18 -3.26 3.05 21.36
CA HIS A 18 -2.80 2.88 22.73
C HIS A 18 -1.27 3.13 22.84
N PRO A 19 -0.74 3.73 23.93
CA PRO A 19 0.70 3.95 24.11
C PRO A 19 1.54 2.67 24.02
N THR A 20 0.97 1.51 24.35
CA THR A 20 1.61 0.20 24.16
C THR A 20 1.89 -0.11 22.70
N THR A 21 1.03 0.32 21.77
CA THR A 21 1.23 0.16 20.33
C THR A 21 2.48 0.92 19.87
N ILE A 22 2.66 2.16 20.36
CA ILE A 22 3.87 2.94 20.09
C ILE A 22 5.11 2.24 20.63
N ARG A 23 5.04 1.67 21.84
CA ARG A 23 6.14 0.88 22.44
C ARG A 23 6.50 -0.32 21.58
N ASN A 24 5.50 -1.06 21.11
CA ASN A 24 5.71 -2.23 20.25
C ASN A 24 6.37 -1.83 18.93
N TRP A 25 5.96 -0.71 18.33
CA TRP A 25 6.60 -0.21 17.11
C TRP A 25 8.06 0.21 17.31
N ILE A 26 8.43 0.73 18.47
CA ILE A 26 9.84 0.97 18.81
C ILE A 26 10.60 -0.36 18.91
N ASN A 27 10.05 -1.35 19.63
CA ASN A 27 10.68 -2.67 19.80
C ASN A 27 10.83 -3.44 18.49
N GLU A 28 9.87 -3.27 17.58
CA GLU A 28 9.88 -3.84 16.23
C GLU A 28 10.77 -3.06 15.25
N GLY A 29 11.41 -1.97 15.68
CA GLY A 29 12.28 -1.13 14.85
C GLY A 29 11.53 -0.29 13.81
N LYS A 30 10.21 -0.12 13.97
CA LYS A 30 9.35 0.68 13.07
C LYS A 30 9.38 2.18 13.39
N LEU A 31 9.73 2.54 14.62
CA LEU A 31 9.95 3.91 15.06
C LEU A 31 11.33 4.01 15.72
N ASP A 32 12.11 5.02 15.34
CA ASP A 32 13.43 5.29 15.90
C ASP A 32 13.35 6.51 16.84
N PRO A 33 13.37 6.31 18.17
CA PRO A 33 13.43 7.40 19.12
C PRO A 33 14.85 7.97 19.23
N ILE A 34 14.97 9.16 19.83
CA ILE A 34 16.25 9.80 20.08
C ILE A 34 17.04 9.01 21.14
N LYS A 35 18.07 8.29 20.69
CA LYS A 35 18.82 7.29 21.49
C LYS A 35 19.58 7.86 22.68
N HIS A 36 19.99 9.13 22.63
CA HIS A 36 20.80 9.75 23.69
C HIS A 36 19.97 10.33 24.85
N LEU A 37 18.63 10.29 24.78
CA LEU A 37 17.74 10.85 25.81
C LEU A 37 17.17 9.78 26.78
N LEU A 38 17.75 8.58 26.80
CA LEU A 38 17.37 7.52 27.74
C LEU A 38 17.46 8.03 29.20
N PRO A 39 16.49 7.69 30.09
CA PRO A 39 15.40 6.72 29.94
C PRO A 39 14.14 7.27 29.22
N THR A 40 14.20 8.51 28.73
CA THR A 40 13.04 9.26 28.24
C THR A 40 12.90 9.13 26.72
N VAL A 41 11.86 8.42 26.27
CA VAL A 41 11.59 8.27 24.82
C VAL A 41 11.05 9.58 24.24
N ARG A 42 11.73 10.09 23.22
CA ARG A 42 11.41 11.34 22.50
C ARG A 42 11.62 11.18 21.00
N PHE A 43 10.87 11.96 20.22
CA PHE A 43 10.93 11.98 18.76
C PHE A 43 11.08 13.41 18.26
N HIS A 44 11.88 13.59 17.20
CA HIS A 44 11.97 14.88 16.53
C HIS A 44 10.66 15.15 15.76
N PRO A 45 10.06 16.35 15.85
CA PRO A 45 8.84 16.65 15.12
C PRO A 45 9.01 16.48 13.61
N ASP A 46 10.14 16.92 13.03
CA ASP A 46 10.47 16.64 11.61
C ASP A 46 10.49 15.16 11.23
N TYR A 47 10.99 14.28 12.10
CA TYR A 47 11.01 12.84 11.86
C TYR A 47 9.59 12.27 11.79
N ILE A 48 8.73 12.72 12.71
CA ILE A 48 7.32 12.33 12.75
C ILE A 48 6.58 12.92 11.56
N ARG A 49 6.89 14.16 11.18
CA ARG A 49 6.33 14.82 10.01
C ARG A 49 6.72 14.10 8.72
N GLN A 50 7.97 13.67 8.54
CA GLN A 50 8.37 12.83 7.41
C GLN A 50 7.64 11.49 7.40
N ILE A 51 7.43 10.89 8.58
CA ILE A 51 6.63 9.68 8.71
C ILE A 51 5.18 9.92 8.30
N GLU A 52 4.58 11.03 8.72
CA GLU A 52 3.17 11.38 8.52
C GLU A 52 2.87 11.97 7.14
N GLU A 53 3.81 12.72 6.55
CA GLU A 53 3.75 13.16 5.15
C GLU A 53 3.86 11.95 4.21
N VAL A 54 4.51 10.87 4.67
CA VAL A 54 4.48 9.55 4.03
C VAL A 54 3.27 8.71 4.52
N THR A 55 2.43 9.20 5.43
CA THR A 55 1.34 8.41 6.04
C THR A 55 0.04 9.18 6.30
N PRO A 56 -0.92 9.02 5.37
CA PRO A 56 -2.23 8.48 5.65
C PRO A 56 -2.20 6.96 5.38
N GLY A 57 -2.35 6.10 6.41
CA GLY A 57 -2.60 4.66 6.21
C GLY A 57 -1.38 3.76 5.91
N LYS A 58 -0.38 3.69 6.81
CA LYS A 58 0.67 2.66 6.72
C LYS A 58 0.07 1.30 7.06
N MET A 59 -0.36 0.57 6.03
CA MET A 59 -0.82 -0.81 6.09
C MET A 59 0.10 -1.67 6.97
N SER A 60 -0.52 -2.43 7.86
CA SER A 60 0.09 -3.53 8.60
C SER A 60 0.82 -4.49 7.64
N PHE A 61 1.87 -5.17 8.10
CA PHE A 61 2.58 -6.18 7.29
C PHE A 61 1.62 -7.26 6.74
N VAL A 62 0.58 -7.60 7.51
CA VAL A 62 -0.48 -8.52 7.09
C VAL A 62 -1.33 -7.93 5.97
N GLU A 63 -1.70 -6.66 6.08
CA GLU A 63 -2.47 -5.94 5.06
C GLU A 63 -1.66 -5.77 3.77
N ARG A 64 -0.37 -5.45 3.88
CA ARG A 64 0.55 -5.41 2.72
C ARG A 64 0.64 -6.77 2.03
N ARG A 65 0.74 -7.86 2.81
CA ARG A 65 0.79 -9.21 2.25
C ARG A 65 -0.52 -9.60 1.58
N LYS A 66 -1.67 -9.25 2.19
CA LYS A 66 -2.99 -9.49 1.62
C LYS A 66 -3.17 -8.73 0.31
N LEU A 67 -2.83 -7.44 0.30
CA LEU A 67 -2.93 -6.59 -0.90
C LEU A 67 -1.97 -7.03 -1.99
N LYS A 68 -0.76 -7.50 -1.64
CA LYS A 68 0.15 -8.08 -2.63
C LYS A 68 -0.46 -9.31 -3.31
N ASN A 69 -1.05 -10.21 -2.55
CA ASN A 69 -1.72 -11.40 -3.09
C ASN A 69 -2.93 -11.01 -3.95
N GLU A 70 -3.70 -10.00 -3.52
CA GLU A 70 -4.87 -9.51 -4.25
C GLU A 70 -4.48 -8.85 -5.58
N ILE A 71 -3.39 -8.08 -5.60
CA ILE A 71 -2.81 -7.53 -6.83
C ILE A 71 -2.38 -8.65 -7.78
N GLU A 72 -1.72 -9.69 -7.27
CA GLU A 72 -1.26 -10.82 -8.07
C GLU A 72 -2.44 -11.61 -8.66
N GLN A 73 -3.51 -11.83 -7.90
CA GLN A 73 -4.75 -12.43 -8.40
C GLN A 73 -5.43 -11.57 -9.47
N LEU A 74 -5.59 -10.27 -9.21
CA LEU A 74 -6.21 -9.35 -10.16
C LEU A 74 -5.41 -9.24 -11.45
N GLN A 75 -4.08 -9.28 -11.39
CA GLN A 75 -3.23 -9.32 -12.58
C GLN A 75 -3.45 -10.58 -13.39
N LYS A 76 -3.52 -11.74 -12.72
CA LYS A 76 -3.78 -13.02 -13.39
C LYS A 76 -5.16 -13.04 -14.06
N GLU A 77 -6.21 -12.61 -13.35
CA GLU A 77 -7.56 -12.52 -13.91
C GLU A 77 -7.61 -11.56 -15.10
N ASN A 78 -6.94 -10.41 -15.01
CA ASN A 78 -6.87 -9.45 -16.11
C ASN A 78 -6.18 -10.04 -17.34
N GLU A 79 -5.11 -10.81 -17.16
CA GLU A 79 -4.46 -11.54 -18.25
C GLU A 79 -5.37 -12.58 -18.89
N GLU A 80 -6.10 -13.36 -18.08
CA GLU A 80 -7.05 -14.37 -18.57
C GLU A 80 -8.20 -13.71 -19.34
N LEU A 81 -8.78 -12.64 -18.81
CA LEU A 81 -9.80 -11.85 -19.48
C LEU A 81 -9.28 -11.30 -20.81
N LYS A 82 -8.10 -10.67 -20.82
CA LYS A 82 -7.49 -10.17 -22.06
C LYS A 82 -7.28 -11.28 -23.10
N LYS A 83 -6.88 -12.48 -22.68
CA LYS A 83 -6.76 -13.64 -23.58
C LYS A 83 -8.12 -14.02 -24.17
N ALA A 84 -9.15 -14.14 -23.33
CA ALA A 84 -10.51 -14.45 -23.78
C ALA A 84 -11.02 -13.40 -24.78
N THR A 85 -10.84 -12.11 -24.49
CA THR A 85 -11.25 -11.03 -25.40
C THR A 85 -10.53 -11.12 -26.74
N ARG A 86 -9.21 -11.38 -26.75
CA ARG A 86 -8.45 -11.58 -28.00
C ARG A 86 -8.96 -12.76 -28.81
N THR A 87 -9.35 -13.85 -28.16
CA THR A 87 -9.93 -15.01 -28.83
C THR A 87 -11.26 -14.64 -29.48
N VAL A 88 -12.16 -13.99 -28.74
CA VAL A 88 -13.45 -13.53 -29.28
C VAL A 88 -13.26 -12.60 -30.48
N TYR A 89 -12.37 -11.60 -30.38
CA TYR A 89 -12.09 -10.71 -31.51
C TYR A 89 -11.53 -11.44 -32.72
N ARG A 90 -10.68 -12.45 -32.52
CA ARG A 90 -10.13 -13.26 -33.60
C ARG A 90 -11.20 -14.06 -34.32
N GLU A 91 -12.10 -14.71 -33.58
CA GLU A 91 -13.20 -15.46 -34.17
C GLU A 91 -14.19 -14.52 -34.89
N PHE A 92 -14.46 -13.35 -34.31
CA PHE A 92 -15.29 -12.33 -34.95
C PHE A 92 -14.66 -11.82 -36.26
N ALA A 93 -13.35 -11.58 -36.30
CA ALA A 93 -12.65 -11.18 -37.51
C ALA A 93 -12.74 -12.26 -38.61
N LYS A 94 -12.58 -13.54 -38.27
CA LYS A 94 -12.77 -14.64 -39.23
C LYS A 94 -14.18 -14.68 -39.80
N PHE A 95 -15.19 -14.49 -38.95
CA PHE A 95 -16.59 -14.44 -39.37
C PHE A 95 -16.84 -13.29 -40.36
N MET A 96 -16.34 -12.09 -40.06
CA MET A 96 -16.45 -10.93 -40.95
C MET A 96 -15.75 -11.15 -42.30
N ASP A 97 -14.55 -11.75 -42.30
CA ASP A 97 -13.81 -12.07 -43.53
C ASP A 97 -14.54 -13.10 -44.42
N LEU A 98 -15.23 -14.06 -43.81
CA LEU A 98 -16.05 -15.04 -44.54
C LEU A 98 -17.27 -14.38 -45.18
N GLY A 99 -18.02 -13.58 -44.42
CA GLY A 99 -19.18 -12.85 -44.95
C GLY A 99 -18.82 -11.86 -46.06
N LEU A 100 -17.65 -11.23 -45.99
CA LEU A 100 -17.13 -10.40 -47.07
C LEU A 100 -16.85 -11.22 -48.35
N LYS A 101 -16.25 -12.42 -48.24
CA LYS A 101 -15.97 -13.26 -49.42
C LYS A 101 -17.24 -13.77 -50.11
N GLU A 102 -18.27 -14.10 -49.34
CA GLU A 102 -19.57 -14.53 -49.87
C GLU A 102 -20.33 -13.39 -50.58
N ALA A 103 -20.13 -12.14 -50.16
CA ALA A 103 -20.78 -10.98 -50.77
C ALA A 103 -20.19 -10.52 -52.13
N TRP A 104 -19.02 -11.05 -52.52
CA TRP A 104 -18.32 -10.71 -53.77
C TRP A 104 -18.18 -11.91 -54.74
N GLN A 105 -18.94 -12.99 -54.52
CA GLN A 105 -19.12 -14.12 -55.46
C GLN A 105 -20.50 -14.05 -56.12
#